data_AF-A0A4Y2RN57-F1
#
_entry.id   AF-A0A4Y2RN57-F1
#
_cell.length_a   1.000
_cell.length_b   1.000
_cell.length_c   1.000
_cell.angle_alpha   90.00
_cell.angle_beta   90.00
_cell.angle_gamma   90.00
#
_symmetry.space_group_name_H-M   'P 1'
#
loop_
_entity.id
_entity.type
_entity.pdbx_description
1 polymer ?
#
loop_
_entity_poly.entity_id
_entity_poly.type
_entity_poly.pdbx_seq_one_letter_code
_entity_poly.pdbx_strand_id
1 'polypeptide(L)'
;MHPSRVCEKTPVCPSCGAIHSGICQVPQKCINCQGEHSATSRGCPFYIKEQNIMELKCRNHLATAEARRIYNQSAKFNYAAAVKANTPINDTEGQINEKMETMVLKMNEKIESMIQTINAKMEQQANMLVGMFERLVESLSQNLTAINKLGGETISPSRKKKAVDNLRKASGIPMQLDADAGAFG
;
A
#
# COMPACT_ATOMS: atom_id res chain seq x y z
N MET A 1 3.21 -46.16 -2.21
CA MET A 1 3.45 -47.41 -1.47
C MET A 1 2.24 -48.28 -1.68
N HIS A 2 2.42 -49.56 -2.03
CA HIS A 2 1.31 -50.52 -2.14
C HIS A 2 1.57 -51.71 -1.21
N PRO A 3 0.54 -52.37 -0.67
CA PRO A 3 0.71 -53.52 0.22
C PRO A 3 1.32 -54.72 -0.53
N SER A 4 2.15 -55.52 0.15
CA SER A 4 2.75 -56.73 -0.44
C SER A 4 1.73 -57.71 -1.02
N ARG A 5 0.51 -57.74 -0.45
CA ARG A 5 -0.60 -58.59 -0.93
C ARG A 5 -1.16 -58.16 -2.30
N VAL A 6 -0.90 -56.94 -2.72
CA VAL A 6 -1.36 -56.35 -4.00
C VAL A 6 -0.20 -56.30 -5.00
N CYS A 7 1.00 -56.72 -4.61
CA CYS A 7 2.15 -56.75 -5.49
C CYS A 7 2.09 -58.00 -6.38
N GLU A 8 1.89 -57.82 -7.68
CA GLU A 8 1.94 -58.91 -8.66
C GLU A 8 3.39 -59.32 -9.01
N LYS A 9 4.39 -58.58 -8.50
CA LYS A 9 5.81 -58.82 -8.80
C LYS A 9 6.42 -59.77 -7.78
N THR A 10 7.23 -60.71 -8.27
CA THR A 10 8.04 -61.59 -7.41
C THR A 10 8.97 -60.74 -6.53
N PRO A 11 9.00 -60.97 -5.20
CA PRO A 11 9.90 -60.23 -4.32
C PRO A 11 11.35 -60.59 -4.64
N VAL A 12 12.18 -59.56 -4.80
CA VAL A 12 13.62 -59.68 -5.01
C VAL A 12 14.37 -59.31 -3.72
N CYS A 13 15.51 -59.93 -3.49
CA CYS A 13 16.33 -59.63 -2.32
C CYS A 13 16.81 -58.16 -2.38
N PRO A 14 16.56 -57.35 -1.33
CA PRO A 14 17.00 -55.96 -1.31
C PRO A 14 18.52 -55.82 -1.19
N SER A 15 19.24 -56.87 -0.79
CA SER A 15 20.70 -56.85 -0.65
C SER A 15 21.42 -57.12 -1.97
N CYS A 16 20.95 -58.06 -2.80
CA CYS A 16 21.65 -58.49 -4.01
C CYS A 16 20.83 -58.42 -5.31
N GLY A 17 19.52 -58.10 -5.23
CA GLY A 17 18.63 -58.00 -6.38
C GLY A 17 18.19 -59.33 -6.99
N ALA A 18 18.70 -60.47 -6.53
CA ALA A 18 18.32 -61.79 -7.01
C ALA A 18 17.10 -62.36 -6.26
N ILE A 19 16.39 -63.29 -6.89
CA ILE A 19 15.32 -64.06 -6.26
C ILE A 19 15.97 -65.24 -5.54
N HIS A 20 15.88 -65.28 -4.22
CA HIS A 20 16.33 -66.41 -3.40
C HIS A 20 15.56 -66.44 -2.08
N SER A 21 15.62 -67.58 -1.40
CA SER A 21 15.10 -67.75 -0.02
C SER A 21 16.26 -67.81 0.97
N GLY A 22 16.01 -67.47 2.24
CA GLY A 22 17.01 -67.54 3.30
C GLY A 22 18.00 -66.36 3.34
N ILE A 23 19.06 -66.51 4.15
CA ILE A 23 20.05 -65.46 4.40
C ILE A 23 20.85 -65.19 3.13
N CYS A 24 20.90 -63.92 2.71
CA CYS A 24 21.72 -63.49 1.59
C CYS A 24 23.19 -63.45 2.01
N GLN A 25 24.04 -64.25 1.36
CA GLN A 25 25.50 -64.26 1.59
C GLN A 25 26.29 -63.46 0.54
N VAL A 26 25.59 -62.92 -0.47
CA VAL A 26 26.21 -62.14 -1.55
C VAL A 26 26.51 -60.72 -1.04
N PRO A 27 27.65 -60.11 -1.43
CA PRO A 27 27.92 -58.71 -1.15
C PRO A 27 26.77 -57.80 -1.58
N GLN A 28 26.51 -56.75 -0.79
CA GLN A 28 25.41 -55.85 -1.08
C GLN A 28 25.63 -55.08 -2.38
N LYS A 29 24.62 -55.05 -3.24
CA LYS A 29 24.61 -54.31 -4.48
C LYS A 29 23.22 -53.73 -4.73
N CYS A 30 23.14 -52.41 -4.72
CA CYS A 30 21.90 -51.68 -4.88
C CYS A 30 21.39 -51.82 -6.31
N ILE A 31 20.22 -52.42 -6.52
CA ILE A 31 19.63 -52.55 -7.86
C ILE A 31 19.33 -51.20 -8.54
N ASN A 32 19.13 -50.14 -7.74
CA ASN A 32 18.76 -48.81 -8.25
C ASN A 32 19.97 -48.00 -8.72
N CYS A 33 21.09 -48.04 -7.99
CA CYS A 33 22.26 -47.20 -8.26
C CYS A 33 23.56 -47.98 -8.50
N GLN A 34 23.52 -49.31 -8.37
CA GLN A 34 24.66 -50.23 -8.48
C GLN A 34 25.77 -50.06 -7.41
N GLY A 35 25.52 -49.27 -6.36
CA GLY A 35 26.46 -49.08 -5.25
C GLY A 35 26.48 -50.21 -4.21
N GLU A 36 27.51 -50.20 -3.36
CA GLU A 36 27.75 -51.20 -2.29
C GLU A 36 26.84 -51.00 -1.07
N HIS A 37 25.53 -51.10 -1.26
CA HIS A 37 24.53 -51.01 -0.20
C HIS A 37 23.23 -51.71 -0.62
N SER A 38 22.37 -52.02 0.36
CA SER A 38 21.02 -52.52 0.09
C SER A 38 20.12 -51.49 -0.60
N ALA A 39 19.23 -51.93 -1.48
CA ALA A 39 18.26 -51.11 -2.20
C ALA A 39 17.33 -50.27 -1.29
N THR A 40 17.21 -50.64 0.00
CA THR A 40 16.42 -49.90 1.00
C THR A 40 17.23 -48.84 1.76
N SER A 41 18.53 -48.69 1.46
CA SER A 41 19.39 -47.71 2.13
C SER A 41 18.93 -46.27 1.87
N ARG A 42 18.78 -45.49 2.95
CA ARG A 42 18.49 -44.04 2.88
C ARG A 42 19.66 -43.21 2.33
N GLY A 43 20.86 -43.79 2.32
CA GLY A 43 22.03 -43.17 1.69
C GLY A 43 22.10 -43.36 0.17
N CYS A 44 21.18 -44.11 -0.43
CA CYS A 44 21.17 -44.31 -1.88
C CYS A 44 20.92 -42.99 -2.61
N PRO A 45 21.75 -42.59 -3.58
CA PRO A 45 21.59 -41.33 -4.30
C PRO A 45 20.25 -41.23 -5.05
N PHE A 46 19.71 -42.37 -5.53
CA PHE A 46 18.40 -42.41 -6.15
C PHE A 46 17.26 -42.23 -5.14
N TYR A 47 17.40 -42.78 -3.93
CA TYR A 47 16.43 -42.56 -2.86
C TYR A 47 16.39 -41.09 -2.45
N ILE A 48 17.55 -40.49 -2.20
CA ILE A 48 17.69 -39.07 -1.85
C ILE A 48 17.08 -38.19 -2.95
N LYS A 49 17.35 -38.51 -4.22
CA LYS A 49 16.76 -37.80 -5.36
C LYS A 49 15.23 -37.85 -5.35
N GLU A 50 14.64 -39.03 -5.18
CA GLU A 50 13.17 -39.17 -5.13
C GLU A 50 12.55 -38.48 -3.92
N GLN A 51 13.23 -38.51 -2.77
CA GLN A 51 12.80 -37.80 -1.57
C GLN A 51 12.74 -36.28 -1.82
N ASN A 52 13.78 -35.70 -2.41
CA ASN A 52 13.81 -34.27 -2.73
C ASN A 52 12.73 -33.88 -3.75
N ILE A 53 12.46 -34.72 -4.75
CA ILE A 53 11.36 -34.51 -5.71
C ILE A 53 10.01 -34.50 -5.00
N MET A 54 9.81 -35.43 -4.06
CA MET A 54 8.56 -35.51 -3.28
C MET A 54 8.38 -34.31 -2.35
N GLU A 55 9.45 -33.86 -1.71
CA GLU A 55 9.45 -32.65 -0.90
C GLU A 55 9.11 -31.41 -1.74
N LEU A 56 9.75 -31.24 -2.90
CA LEU A 56 9.45 -30.16 -3.85
C LEU A 56 7.98 -30.19 -4.28
N LYS A 57 7.46 -31.39 -4.59
CA LYS A 57 6.07 -31.59 -4.96
C LYS A 57 5.13 -31.10 -3.86
N CYS A 58 5.34 -31.56 -2.63
CA CYS A 58 4.47 -31.22 -1.49
C CYS A 58 4.55 -29.73 -1.15
N ARG A 59 5.75 -29.15 -1.11
CA ARG A 59 5.97 -27.75 -0.73
C ARG A 59 5.36 -26.75 -1.72
N ASN A 60 5.26 -27.11 -3.01
CA ASN A 60 4.77 -26.22 -4.06
C ASN A 60 3.45 -26.69 -4.69
N HIS A 61 2.78 -27.69 -4.09
CA HIS A 61 1.50 -28.24 -4.57
C HIS A 61 1.49 -28.66 -6.04
N LEU A 62 2.59 -29.27 -6.50
CA LEU A 62 2.77 -29.62 -7.91
C LEU A 62 2.27 -31.03 -8.24
N ALA A 63 2.02 -31.27 -9.53
CA ALA A 63 1.91 -32.62 -10.04
C ALA A 63 3.28 -33.34 -9.98
N THR A 64 3.29 -34.66 -9.82
CA THR A 64 4.54 -35.44 -9.70
C THR A 64 5.44 -35.28 -10.93
N ALA A 65 4.86 -35.26 -12.14
CA ALA A 65 5.62 -35.09 -13.38
C ALA A 65 6.30 -33.72 -13.46
N GLU A 66 5.61 -32.68 -12.99
CA GLU A 66 6.11 -31.30 -12.98
C GLU A 66 7.24 -31.12 -11.97
N ALA A 67 7.07 -31.59 -10.73
CA ALA A 67 8.13 -31.57 -9.72
C ALA A 67 9.39 -32.30 -10.22
N ARG A 68 9.22 -33.45 -10.89
CA ARG A 68 10.32 -34.20 -11.51
C ARG A 68 10.99 -33.41 -12.63
N ARG A 69 10.23 -32.71 -13.47
CA ARG A 69 10.78 -31.86 -14.53
C ARG A 69 11.62 -30.73 -13.94
N ILE A 70 11.08 -30.00 -12.97
CA ILE A 70 11.77 -28.86 -12.33
C ILE A 70 13.06 -29.31 -11.64
N TYR A 71 13.00 -30.38 -10.83
CA TYR A 71 14.18 -30.91 -10.14
C TYR A 71 15.30 -31.35 -11.12
N ASN A 72 14.92 -31.99 -12.24
CA ASN A 72 15.90 -32.39 -13.24
C ASN A 72 16.39 -31.22 -14.13
N GLN A 73 15.62 -30.13 -14.23
CA GLN A 73 16.03 -28.91 -14.93
C GLN A 73 16.98 -28.07 -14.09
N SER A 74 16.75 -27.94 -12.78
CA SER A 74 17.69 -27.23 -11.88
C SER A 74 19.04 -27.94 -11.78
N ALA A 75 19.07 -29.27 -11.87
CA ALA A 75 20.31 -30.05 -11.96
C ALA A 75 21.03 -29.92 -13.32
N LYS A 76 20.37 -29.35 -14.33
CA LYS A 76 20.88 -29.12 -15.69
C LYS A 76 20.93 -27.62 -15.96
N PHE A 77 21.70 -26.87 -15.15
CA PHE A 77 22.08 -25.51 -15.50
C PHE A 77 23.04 -25.56 -16.71
N ASN A 78 22.45 -25.67 -17.89
CA ASN A 78 23.18 -25.66 -19.15
C ASN A 78 23.44 -24.20 -19.50
N TYR A 79 24.71 -23.81 -19.65
CA TYR A 79 25.12 -22.44 -20.05
C TYR A 79 24.29 -21.91 -21.25
N ALA A 80 24.02 -22.77 -22.24
CA ALA A 80 23.19 -22.45 -23.40
C ALA A 80 21.72 -22.10 -23.08
N ALA A 81 21.14 -22.66 -22.01
CA ALA A 81 19.78 -22.33 -21.58
C ALA A 81 19.74 -20.97 -20.86
N ALA A 82 20.78 -20.62 -20.10
CA ALA A 82 20.92 -19.29 -19.50
C ALA A 82 21.08 -18.20 -20.58
N VAL A 83 21.87 -18.46 -21.62
CA VAL A 83 22.03 -17.55 -22.77
C VAL A 83 20.72 -17.39 -23.57
N LYS A 84 19.91 -18.45 -23.71
CA LYS A 84 18.59 -18.38 -24.37
C LYS A 84 17.50 -17.73 -23.51
N ALA A 85 17.61 -17.82 -22.18
CA ALA A 85 16.70 -17.18 -21.23
C ALA A 85 16.99 -15.68 -21.05
N ASN A 86 18.17 -15.22 -21.46
CA ASN A 86 18.42 -13.81 -21.71
C ASN A 86 17.73 -13.43 -23.03
N THR A 87 16.47 -13.01 -22.95
CA THR A 87 15.86 -12.20 -24.00
C THR A 87 16.78 -11.00 -24.32
N PRO A 88 16.81 -10.54 -25.58
CA PRO A 88 17.63 -9.39 -25.94
C PRO A 88 17.21 -8.20 -25.07
N ILE A 89 18.21 -7.51 -24.52
CA ILE A 89 18.13 -6.38 -23.58
C ILE A 89 17.02 -5.35 -23.91
N ASN A 90 16.68 -5.23 -25.19
CA ASN A 90 15.59 -4.39 -25.71
C ASN A 90 14.20 -4.70 -25.10
N ASP A 91 13.90 -5.96 -24.77
CA ASP A 91 12.58 -6.34 -24.19
C ASP A 91 12.44 -5.88 -22.73
N THR A 92 13.54 -5.91 -21.97
CA THR A 92 13.58 -5.38 -20.60
C THR A 92 13.61 -3.86 -20.57
N GLU A 93 14.33 -3.22 -21.48
CA GLU A 93 14.34 -1.75 -21.60
C GLU A 93 12.95 -1.20 -21.99
N GLY A 94 12.27 -1.85 -22.93
CA GLY A 94 10.89 -1.50 -23.33
C GLY A 94 9.91 -1.60 -22.16
N GLN A 95 9.95 -2.70 -21.41
CA GLN A 95 9.09 -2.88 -20.22
C GLN A 95 9.39 -1.87 -19.10
N ILE A 96 10.66 -1.49 -18.92
CA ILE A 96 11.04 -0.44 -17.95
C ILE A 96 10.51 0.92 -18.40
N ASN A 97 10.65 1.25 -19.69
CA ASN A 97 10.18 2.51 -20.24
C ASN A 97 8.65 2.64 -20.15
N GLU A 98 7.91 1.59 -20.48
CA GLU A 98 6.44 1.56 -20.36
C GLU A 98 5.99 1.74 -18.90
N LYS A 99 6.67 1.09 -17.94
CA LYS A 99 6.38 1.28 -16.51
C LYS A 99 6.71 2.70 -16.03
N MET A 100 7.78 3.29 -16.55
CA MET A 100 8.16 4.67 -16.25
C MET A 100 7.13 5.66 -16.79
N GLU A 101 6.71 5.51 -18.05
CA GLU A 101 5.64 6.31 -18.67
C GLU A 101 4.33 6.20 -17.88
N THR A 102 3.93 4.97 -17.51
CA THR A 102 2.73 4.74 -16.70
C THR A 102 2.79 5.44 -15.34
N MET A 103 3.97 5.45 -14.70
CA MET A 103 4.16 6.13 -13.42
C MET A 103 4.04 7.65 -13.57
N VAL A 104 4.63 8.22 -14.63
CA VAL A 104 4.54 9.66 -14.92
C VAL A 104 3.10 10.09 -15.19
N LEU A 105 2.34 9.32 -15.97
CA LEU A 105 0.93 9.60 -16.24
C LEU A 105 0.09 9.62 -14.96
N LYS A 106 0.23 8.61 -14.10
CA LYS A 106 -0.48 8.56 -12.81
C LYS A 106 -0.11 9.72 -11.89
N MET A 107 1.14 10.18 -11.95
CA MET A 107 1.57 11.33 -11.17
C MET A 107 0.92 12.62 -11.68
N ASN A 108 0.81 12.79 -13.00
CA ASN A 108 0.12 13.92 -13.63
C ASN A 108 -1.37 13.94 -13.28
N GLU A 109 -2.07 12.80 -13.40
CA GLU A 109 -3.49 12.70 -13.00
C GLU A 109 -3.70 13.10 -11.53
N LYS A 110 -2.78 12.68 -10.66
CA LYS A 110 -2.83 13.03 -9.23
C LYS A 110 -2.60 14.53 -9.00
N ILE A 111 -1.70 15.15 -9.76
CA ILE A 111 -1.47 16.60 -9.72
C ILE A 111 -2.73 17.36 -10.16
N GLU A 112 -3.35 16.97 -11.27
CA GLU A 112 -4.60 17.58 -11.74
C GLU A 112 -5.73 17.45 -10.72
N SER A 113 -5.89 16.27 -10.12
CA SER A 113 -6.86 16.03 -9.05
C SER A 113 -6.63 16.93 -7.84
N MET A 114 -5.37 17.15 -7.44
CA MET A 114 -5.04 18.08 -6.36
C MET A 114 -5.40 19.52 -6.73
N ILE A 115 -5.09 19.96 -7.95
CA ILE A 115 -5.42 21.32 -8.44
C ILE A 115 -6.93 21.55 -8.39
N GLN A 116 -7.73 20.60 -8.89
CA GLN A 116 -9.19 20.67 -8.86
C GLN A 116 -9.72 20.76 -7.42
N THR A 117 -9.16 19.96 -6.51
CA THR A 117 -9.54 19.98 -5.09
C THR A 117 -9.25 21.33 -4.43
N ILE A 118 -8.08 21.91 -4.72
CA ILE A 118 -7.70 23.23 -4.21
C ILE A 118 -8.67 24.29 -4.73
N ASN A 119 -8.94 24.31 -6.05
CA ASN A 119 -9.86 25.26 -6.66
C ASN A 119 -11.26 25.18 -6.04
N ALA A 120 -11.82 23.98 -5.90
CA ALA A 120 -13.14 23.79 -5.28
C ALA A 120 -13.18 24.30 -3.83
N LYS A 121 -12.10 24.07 -3.05
CA LYS A 121 -12.01 24.59 -1.68
C LYS A 121 -11.88 26.10 -1.63
N MET A 122 -11.12 26.71 -2.56
CA MET A 122 -11.03 28.17 -2.63
C MET A 122 -12.39 28.80 -2.97
N GLU A 123 -13.11 28.22 -3.93
CA GLU A 123 -14.45 28.68 -4.30
C GLU A 123 -15.45 28.53 -3.15
N GLN A 124 -15.41 27.39 -2.45
CA GLN A 124 -16.23 27.18 -1.25
C GLN A 124 -15.95 28.22 -0.16
N GLN A 125 -14.67 28.56 0.07
CA GLN A 125 -14.30 29.59 1.03
C GLN A 125 -14.77 30.98 0.59
N ALA A 126 -14.63 31.31 -0.70
CA ALA A 126 -15.13 32.57 -1.24
C ALA A 126 -16.65 32.71 -1.06
N ASN A 127 -17.40 31.65 -1.37
CA ASN A 127 -18.86 31.63 -1.21
C ASN A 127 -19.28 31.74 0.26
N MET A 128 -18.57 31.10 1.19
CA MET A 128 -18.83 31.28 2.62
C MET A 128 -18.60 32.72 3.08
N LEU A 129 -17.53 33.36 2.60
CA LEU A 129 -17.23 34.75 2.93
C LEU A 129 -18.31 35.70 2.40
N VAL A 130 -18.72 35.53 1.14
CA VAL A 130 -19.81 36.31 0.53
C VAL A 130 -21.10 36.15 1.34
N GLY A 131 -21.49 34.92 1.69
CA GLY A 131 -22.68 34.66 2.51
C GLY A 131 -22.59 35.19 3.95
N MET A 132 -21.38 35.39 4.50
CA MET A 132 -21.21 36.11 5.78
C MET A 132 -21.45 37.62 5.60
N PHE A 133 -20.94 38.21 4.52
CA PHE A 133 -21.15 39.62 4.20
C PHE A 133 -22.63 39.94 3.94
N GLU A 134 -23.32 39.12 3.15
CA GLU A 134 -24.75 39.29 2.88
C GLU A 134 -25.58 39.33 4.17
N ARG A 135 -25.37 38.36 5.07
CA ARG A 135 -26.05 38.32 6.38
C ARG A 135 -25.76 39.54 7.25
N LEU A 136 -24.53 40.05 7.20
CA LEU A 136 -24.14 41.24 7.96
C LEU A 136 -24.82 42.50 7.39
N VAL A 137 -24.87 42.63 6.07
CA VAL A 137 -25.57 43.73 5.37
C VAL A 137 -27.07 43.69 5.66
N GLU A 138 -27.70 42.51 5.58
CA GLU A 138 -29.11 42.33 5.92
C GLU A 138 -29.41 42.73 7.37
N SER A 139 -28.59 42.29 8.31
CA SER A 139 -28.75 42.64 9.73
C SER A 139 -28.62 44.15 9.96
N LEU A 140 -27.61 44.80 9.36
CA LEU A 140 -27.45 46.26 9.44
C LEU A 140 -28.64 47.00 8.84
N SER A 141 -29.15 46.54 7.69
CA SER A 141 -30.31 47.12 7.03
C SER A 141 -31.59 47.01 7.88
N GLN A 142 -31.82 45.84 8.49
CA GLN A 142 -32.92 45.61 9.43
C GLN A 142 -32.80 46.51 10.66
N ASN A 143 -31.61 46.61 11.25
CA ASN A 143 -31.35 47.47 12.41
C ASN A 143 -31.60 48.95 12.08
N LEU A 144 -31.12 49.43 10.93
CA LEU A 144 -31.35 50.81 10.48
C LEU A 144 -32.86 51.09 10.29
N THR A 145 -33.58 50.14 9.69
CA THR A 145 -35.03 50.24 9.51
C THR A 145 -35.77 50.30 10.86
N ALA A 146 -35.35 49.51 11.84
CA ALA A 146 -35.92 49.54 13.19
C ALA A 146 -35.69 50.89 13.89
N ILE A 147 -34.48 51.45 13.77
CA ILE A 147 -34.15 52.78 14.33
C ILE A 147 -35.01 53.88 13.71
N ASN A 148 -35.18 53.86 12.38
CA ASN A 148 -36.02 54.85 11.69
C ASN A 148 -37.49 54.78 12.10
N LYS A 149 -38.02 53.59 12.40
CA LYS A 149 -39.39 53.43 12.94
C LYS A 149 -39.52 54.01 14.36
N LEU A 150 -38.49 53.86 15.20
CA LEU A 150 -38.46 54.43 16.56
C LEU A 150 -38.26 55.96 16.58
N GLY A 151 -37.55 56.50 15.58
CA GLY A 151 -37.32 57.95 15.42
C GLY A 151 -38.57 58.76 15.02
N GLY A 152 -39.68 58.10 14.69
CA GLY A 152 -40.96 58.73 14.39
C GLY A 152 -41.76 59.19 15.61
N GLU A 153 -41.43 58.71 16.81
CA GLU A 153 -42.02 59.21 18.06
C GLU A 153 -41.16 60.35 18.62
N THR A 154 -41.61 61.57 18.39
CA THR A 154 -40.93 62.83 18.73
C THR A 154 -40.71 62.97 20.23
N ILE A 155 -39.50 62.68 20.72
CA ILE A 155 -39.10 63.06 22.08
C ILE A 155 -38.41 64.44 22.03
N SER A 156 -39.09 65.43 22.63
CA SER A 156 -38.73 66.85 22.67
C SER A 156 -37.24 67.13 23.03
N PRO A 157 -36.65 68.21 22.47
CA PRO A 157 -35.21 68.53 22.56
C PRO A 157 -34.64 68.58 23.99
N SER A 158 -35.46 68.94 24.97
CA SER A 158 -35.05 69.10 26.37
C SER A 158 -34.61 67.78 27.05
N ARG A 159 -35.05 66.61 26.56
CA ARG A 159 -34.62 65.31 27.13
C ARG A 159 -33.27 64.83 26.60
N LYS A 160 -32.85 65.24 25.38
CA LYS A 160 -31.54 64.87 24.81
C LYS A 160 -30.38 65.42 25.62
N LYS A 161 -30.48 66.66 26.10
CA LYS A 161 -29.42 67.30 26.90
C LYS A 161 -29.19 66.57 28.23
N LYS A 162 -30.27 66.13 28.90
CA LYS A 162 -30.21 65.43 30.18
C LYS A 162 -29.63 64.01 30.06
N ALA A 163 -29.87 63.32 28.93
CA ALA A 163 -29.31 61.99 28.69
C ALA A 163 -27.80 62.03 28.38
N VAL A 164 -27.35 63.02 27.59
CA VAL A 164 -25.93 63.19 27.26
C VAL A 164 -25.12 63.65 28.47
N ASP A 165 -25.66 64.55 29.31
CA ASP A 165 -25.00 64.98 30.55
C ASP A 165 -24.90 63.85 31.58
N ASN A 166 -25.88 62.94 31.65
CA ASN A 166 -25.82 61.77 32.52
C ASN A 166 -24.80 60.73 32.03
N LEU A 167 -24.65 60.56 30.70
CA LEU A 167 -23.64 59.66 30.14
C LEU A 167 -22.22 60.16 30.40
N ARG A 168 -22.00 61.48 30.26
CA ARG A 168 -20.71 62.14 30.53
C ARG A 168 -20.33 62.08 32.01
N LYS A 169 -21.30 62.12 32.92
CA LYS A 169 -21.08 61.96 34.37
C LYS A 169 -20.87 60.49 34.77
N ALA A 170 -21.48 59.54 34.07
CA ALA A 170 -21.33 58.11 34.35
C ALA A 170 -20.00 57.54 33.81
N SER A 171 -19.39 58.16 32.79
CA SER A 171 -18.19 57.60 32.16
C SER A 171 -16.88 57.84 32.90
N GLY A 172 -16.85 58.65 33.98
CA GLY A 172 -15.76 58.70 34.97
C GLY A 172 -14.30 58.88 34.50
N ILE A 173 -14.04 59.11 33.21
CA ILE A 173 -12.69 59.15 32.63
C ILE A 173 -12.30 60.61 32.40
N PRO A 174 -11.29 61.14 33.11
CA PRO A 174 -10.63 62.38 32.72
C PRO A 174 -9.64 62.05 31.59
N MET A 175 -9.97 62.42 30.35
CA MET A 175 -8.94 62.54 29.31
C MET A 175 -8.36 63.95 29.38
N GLN A 176 -7.32 64.12 30.19
CA GLN A 176 -6.37 65.21 30.04
C GLN A 176 -5.32 64.73 29.02
N LEU A 177 -5.37 65.27 27.81
CA LEU A 177 -4.30 65.09 26.82
C LEU A 177 -3.51 66.40 26.79
N ASP A 178 -2.43 66.46 27.54
CA ASP A 178 -1.44 67.52 27.39
C ASP A 178 -0.61 67.20 26.13
N ALA A 179 -0.77 68.05 25.12
CA ALA A 179 0.09 68.04 23.95
C ALA A 179 1.35 68.86 24.28
N ASP A 180 2.44 68.19 24.64
CA ASP A 180 3.75 68.83 24.72
C ASP A 180 4.42 68.78 23.35
N ALA A 181 4.50 69.95 22.71
CA ALA A 181 5.25 70.17 21.49
C ALA A 181 6.68 70.57 21.90
N GLY A 182 7.61 69.62 21.81
CA GLY A 182 9.03 69.85 22.09
C GLY A 182 9.90 69.47 20.89
N ALA A 183 10.44 70.48 20.22
CA ALA A 183 11.42 70.41 19.14
C ALA A 183 12.84 70.02 19.63
N PHE A 184 13.79 70.10 18.69
CA PHE A 184 15.25 69.87 18.78
C PHE A 184 15.68 68.42 18.52
N GLY A 185 16.66 68.13 17.67
CA GLY A 185 17.62 68.94 16.91
C GLY A 185 18.71 67.99 16.43
#